data_AF-A0AAW6RGL1-F1
#
_entry.id   AF-A0AAW6RGL1-F1
#
_cell.length_a   1.000
_cell.length_b   1.000
_cell.length_c   1.000
_cell.angle_alpha   90.00
_cell.angle_beta   90.00
_cell.angle_gamma   90.00
#
_symmetry.space_group_name_H-M   'P 1'
#
loop_
_entity.id
_entity.type
_entity.pdbx_description
1 polymer ?
#
loop_
_entity_poly.entity_id
_entity_poly.type
_entity_poly.pdbx_seq_one_letter_code
_entity_poly.pdbx_strand_id
1 'polypeptide(L)'
;MKNKIEPKQKESLVKLYFYMQDAAIEIESCVSLLYMAENFIKGEEYKDLIGDKCLIIFPSEGSVNAYMAISRVAFHNIIINIFKLIEIFEKKQKLLNLIPNFRDRANKFRKEFNTLELRYYRNKYVAHHSDRNRQDDFLSLKELKEYFCKIIGIQVEQLNEEVKDAFPYLLKYAEKFYSKSNKNSEQICCGIYDSKEEIELLLGCKLDRSISF
;
A
#
# COMPACT_ATOMS: atom_id res chain seq x y z
N MET A 1 -9.04 -18.60 31.81
CA MET A 1 -7.76 -17.95 32.20
C MET A 1 -7.50 -16.82 31.21
N LYS A 2 -7.54 -15.54 31.64
CA LYS A 2 -7.05 -14.45 30.79
C LYS A 2 -5.52 -14.59 30.72
N ASN A 3 -4.98 -14.96 29.55
CA ASN A 3 -3.53 -14.95 29.34
C ASN A 3 -3.04 -13.53 29.65
N LYS A 4 -2.27 -13.40 30.74
CA LYS A 4 -1.77 -12.11 31.19
C LYS A 4 -0.66 -11.71 30.23
N ILE A 5 -0.96 -10.80 29.31
CA ILE A 5 0.03 -10.25 28.37
C ILE A 5 1.05 -9.42 29.15
N GLU A 6 2.32 -9.68 28.89
CA GLU A 6 3.42 -8.97 29.54
C GLU A 6 3.48 -7.51 29.08
N PRO A 7 3.89 -6.56 29.94
CA PRO A 7 4.02 -5.14 29.57
C PRO A 7 4.81 -4.91 28.28
N LYS A 8 5.93 -5.62 28.10
CA LYS A 8 6.75 -5.55 26.88
C LYS A 8 6.01 -5.98 25.61
N GLN A 9 5.11 -6.97 25.72
CA GLN A 9 4.27 -7.39 24.60
C GLN A 9 3.21 -6.34 24.28
N LYS A 10 2.62 -5.70 25.30
CA LYS A 10 1.70 -4.57 25.13
C LYS A 10 2.37 -3.42 24.37
N GLU A 11 3.53 -2.96 24.83
CA GLU A 11 4.29 -1.91 24.14
C GLU A 11 4.63 -2.28 22.68
N SER A 12 5.03 -3.54 22.47
CA SER A 12 5.38 -4.02 21.13
C SER A 12 4.15 -4.08 20.21
N LEU A 13 2.97 -4.39 20.75
CA LEU A 13 1.71 -4.42 20.02
C LEU A 13 1.27 -3.00 19.62
N VAL A 14 1.41 -2.02 20.52
CA VAL A 14 1.16 -0.60 20.20
C VAL A 14 2.07 -0.11 19.08
N LYS A 15 3.38 -0.36 19.20
CA LYS A 15 4.36 0.01 18.15
C LYS A 15 4.05 -0.67 16.82
N LEU A 16 3.66 -1.94 16.85
CA LEU A 16 3.26 -2.68 15.66
C LEU A 16 2.02 -2.05 15.02
N TYR A 17 0.98 -1.74 15.79
CA TYR A 17 -0.23 -1.08 15.29
C TYR A 17 0.09 0.23 14.56
N PHE A 18 0.82 1.13 15.21
CA PHE A 18 1.12 2.43 14.60
C PHE A 18 2.03 2.33 13.38
N TYR A 19 2.97 1.39 13.37
CA TYR A 19 3.77 1.12 12.18
C TYR A 19 2.90 0.65 11.00
N MET A 20 1.94 -0.25 11.25
CA MET A 20 1.00 -0.72 10.23
C MET A 20 0.06 0.41 9.78
N GLN A 21 -0.42 1.22 10.71
CA GLN A 21 -1.27 2.38 10.44
C GLN A 21 -0.55 3.37 9.52
N ASP A 22 0.70 3.70 9.81
CA ASP A 22 1.49 4.62 8.97
C ASP A 22 1.63 4.05 7.54
N ALA A 23 1.92 2.76 7.40
CA ALA A 23 1.97 2.11 6.08
C ALA A 23 0.61 2.11 5.34
N ALA A 24 -0.51 1.93 6.07
CA ALA A 24 -1.86 1.97 5.50
C ALA A 24 -2.20 3.37 4.98
N ILE A 25 -1.89 4.42 5.75
CA ILE A 25 -2.09 5.82 5.36
C ILE A 25 -1.30 6.17 4.09
N GLU A 26 -0.05 5.69 3.99
CA GLU A 26 0.77 5.89 2.80
C GLU A 26 0.18 5.19 1.56
N ILE A 27 -0.30 3.95 1.71
CA ILE A 27 -0.97 3.22 0.63
C ILE A 27 -2.23 3.98 0.19
N GLU A 28 -3.07 4.40 1.14
CA GLU A 28 -4.30 5.16 0.88
C GLU A 28 -4.06 6.47 0.15
N SER A 29 -3.01 7.18 0.55
CA SER A 29 -2.59 8.42 -0.10
C SER A 29 -2.17 8.15 -1.55
N CYS A 30 -1.42 7.07 -1.79
CA CYS A 30 -1.03 6.67 -3.14
C CYS A 30 -2.23 6.22 -4.00
N VAL A 31 -3.16 5.44 -3.44
CA VAL A 31 -4.39 5.07 -4.18
C VAL A 31 -5.23 6.31 -4.47
N SER A 32 -5.30 7.26 -3.55
CA SER A 32 -5.97 8.55 -3.76
C SER A 32 -5.39 9.31 -4.94
N LEU A 33 -4.05 9.36 -5.05
CA LEU A 33 -3.36 9.97 -6.20
C LEU A 33 -3.70 9.25 -7.51
N LEU A 34 -3.85 7.91 -7.48
CA LEU A 34 -4.23 7.15 -8.65
C LEU A 34 -5.67 7.42 -9.10
N TYR A 35 -6.62 7.58 -8.18
CA TYR A 35 -7.98 8.04 -8.52
C TYR A 35 -7.96 9.44 -9.15
N MET A 36 -7.19 10.37 -8.58
CA MET A 36 -7.04 11.71 -9.14
C MET A 36 -6.49 11.67 -10.57
N ALA A 37 -5.49 10.83 -10.82
CA ALA A 37 -4.89 10.68 -12.13
C ALA A 37 -5.81 9.96 -13.14
N GLU A 38 -6.63 9.00 -12.68
CA GLU A 38 -7.62 8.34 -13.53
C GLU A 38 -8.73 9.29 -13.97
N ASN A 39 -9.30 10.08 -13.04
CA ASN A 39 -10.30 11.11 -13.36
C ASN A 39 -9.76 12.08 -14.40
N PHE A 40 -8.52 12.55 -14.21
CA PHE A 40 -7.87 13.41 -15.18
C PHE A 40 -7.81 12.79 -16.60
N ILE A 41 -7.40 11.52 -16.71
CA ILE A 41 -7.29 10.84 -18.00
C ILE A 41 -8.65 10.75 -18.71
N LYS A 42 -9.73 10.65 -17.93
CA LYS A 42 -11.12 10.69 -18.40
C LYS A 42 -11.61 12.11 -18.74
N GLY A 43 -10.79 13.14 -18.52
CA GLY A 43 -11.16 14.54 -18.69
C GLY A 43 -12.05 15.07 -17.57
N GLU A 44 -12.05 14.41 -16.41
CA GLU A 44 -12.87 14.75 -15.24
C GLU A 44 -12.04 15.48 -14.18
N GLU A 45 -12.64 16.50 -13.57
CA GLU A 45 -12.03 17.20 -12.44
C GLU A 45 -12.11 16.36 -11.16
N TYR A 46 -11.00 16.23 -10.43
CA TYR A 46 -11.06 15.70 -9.08
C TYR A 46 -11.39 16.82 -8.09
N LYS A 47 -12.52 16.66 -7.42
CA LYS A 47 -13.10 17.61 -6.47
C LYS A 47 -13.09 17.02 -5.07
N ASP A 48 -12.82 17.86 -4.09
CA ASP A 48 -13.02 17.53 -2.68
C ASP A 48 -13.93 18.56 -2.02
N LEU A 49 -14.71 18.11 -1.05
CA LEU A 49 -15.64 18.96 -0.30
C LEU A 49 -15.00 19.33 1.03
N ILE A 50 -14.76 20.63 1.23
CA ILE A 50 -14.25 21.18 2.48
C ILE A 50 -15.35 22.05 3.08
N GLY A 51 -16.13 21.45 4.00
CA GLY A 51 -17.37 22.04 4.49
C GLY A 51 -18.35 22.23 3.34
N ASP A 52 -18.83 23.47 3.15
CA ASP A 52 -19.77 23.81 2.07
C ASP A 52 -19.07 24.25 0.76
N LYS A 53 -17.73 24.23 0.72
CA LYS A 53 -16.94 24.66 -0.44
C LYS A 53 -16.42 23.45 -1.22
N CYS A 54 -16.56 23.51 -2.54
CA CYS A 54 -15.92 22.58 -3.45
C CYS A 54 -14.56 23.11 -3.87
N LEU A 55 -13.50 22.34 -3.62
CA LEU A 55 -12.16 22.63 -4.09
C LEU A 55 -11.85 21.70 -5.27
N ILE A 56 -11.46 22.27 -6.41
CA ILE A 56 -10.85 21.52 -7.50
C ILE A 56 -9.40 21.28 -7.11
N ILE A 57 -9.05 20.03 -6.81
CA ILE A 57 -7.69 19.65 -6.41
C ILE A 57 -6.88 19.24 -7.64
N PHE A 58 -7.52 18.59 -8.62
CA PHE A 58 -6.90 18.30 -9.91
C PHE A 58 -7.77 18.85 -11.06
N PRO A 59 -7.20 19.67 -11.95
CA PRO A 59 -7.89 20.16 -13.14
C PRO A 59 -8.14 19.01 -14.12
N SER A 60 -9.11 19.16 -15.01
CA SER A 60 -9.40 18.24 -16.13
C SER A 60 -8.41 18.35 -17.29
N GLU A 61 -7.58 19.40 -17.32
CA GLU A 61 -6.58 19.66 -18.37
C GLU A 61 -5.15 19.77 -17.80
N GLY A 62 -4.17 19.21 -18.50
CA GLY A 62 -2.80 19.09 -18.01
C GLY A 62 -1.90 18.20 -18.87
N SER A 63 -0.62 18.12 -18.51
CA SER A 63 0.36 17.32 -19.26
C SER A 63 0.29 15.85 -18.87
N VAL A 64 0.03 14.95 -19.84
CA VAL A 64 0.05 13.49 -19.65
C VAL A 64 1.33 13.01 -18.92
N ASN A 65 2.47 13.64 -19.19
CA ASN A 65 3.74 13.30 -18.55
C ASN A 65 3.73 13.54 -17.03
N ALA A 66 3.04 14.58 -16.55
CA ALA A 66 2.91 14.85 -15.12
C ALA A 66 2.12 13.74 -14.42
N TYR A 67 1.04 13.26 -15.04
CA TYR A 67 0.20 12.19 -14.47
C TYR A 67 0.88 10.82 -14.51
N MET A 68 1.67 10.54 -15.55
CA MET A 68 2.54 9.36 -15.56
C MET A 68 3.55 9.40 -14.41
N ALA A 69 4.12 10.57 -14.11
CA ALA A 69 5.07 10.72 -13.02
C ALA A 69 4.39 10.47 -11.66
N ILE A 70 3.21 11.07 -11.43
CA ILE A 70 2.40 10.86 -10.23
C ILE A 70 2.10 9.37 -10.04
N SER A 71 1.64 8.70 -11.10
CA SER A 71 1.22 7.30 -11.03
C SER A 71 2.37 6.35 -10.79
N ARG A 72 3.53 6.65 -11.37
CA ARG A 72 4.77 5.92 -11.12
C ARG A 72 5.20 6.07 -9.66
N VAL A 73 5.22 7.29 -9.12
CA VAL A 73 5.57 7.55 -7.71
C VAL A 73 4.60 6.85 -6.77
N ALA A 74 3.29 6.95 -7.04
CA ALA A 74 2.26 6.26 -6.26
C ALA A 74 2.44 4.74 -6.30
N PHE A 75 2.64 4.16 -7.48
CA PHE A 75 2.88 2.73 -7.62
C PHE A 75 4.11 2.26 -6.83
N HIS A 76 5.24 2.96 -6.97
CA HIS A 76 6.46 2.61 -6.25
C HIS A 76 6.27 2.63 -4.73
N ASN A 77 5.61 3.66 -4.21
CA ASN A 77 5.32 3.78 -2.78
C ASN A 77 4.33 2.72 -2.29
N ILE A 78 3.34 2.33 -3.10
CA ILE A 78 2.47 1.19 -2.79
C ILE A 78 3.31 -0.09 -2.64
N ILE A 79 4.17 -0.40 -3.61
CA ILE A 79 5.01 -1.60 -3.55
C ILE A 79 5.93 -1.60 -2.32
N ILE A 80 6.55 -0.46 -2.00
CA ILE A 80 7.41 -0.32 -0.82
C ILE A 80 6.63 -0.62 0.47
N ASN A 81 5.43 -0.02 0.63
CA ASN A 81 4.64 -0.19 1.85
C ASN A 81 4.02 -1.60 1.93
N ILE A 82 3.67 -2.24 0.82
CA ILE A 82 3.31 -3.67 0.78
C ILE A 82 4.44 -4.52 1.35
N PHE A 83 5.69 -4.28 0.96
CA PHE A 83 6.82 -5.04 1.49
C PHE A 83 7.14 -4.72 2.95
N LYS A 84 6.98 -3.46 3.40
CA LYS A 84 7.05 -3.13 4.83
C LYS A 84 6.07 -3.98 5.65
N LEU A 85 4.81 -4.08 5.17
CA LEU A 85 3.77 -4.89 5.79
C LEU A 85 4.09 -6.39 5.76
N ILE A 86 4.48 -6.93 4.60
CA ILE A 86 4.86 -8.35 4.46
C ILE A 86 5.99 -8.71 5.42
N GLU A 87 7.05 -7.91 5.45
CA GLU A 87 8.23 -8.16 6.29
C GLU A 87 7.91 -8.05 7.79
N ILE A 88 7.08 -7.09 8.21
CA ILE A 88 6.70 -6.98 9.62
C ILE A 88 5.78 -8.14 10.03
N PHE A 89 4.86 -8.55 9.16
CA PHE A 89 4.00 -9.72 9.39
C PHE A 89 4.84 -11.01 9.49
N GLU A 90 5.92 -11.14 8.72
CA GLU A 90 6.89 -12.24 8.83
C GLU A 90 7.60 -12.23 10.19
N LYS A 91 8.17 -11.09 10.55
CA LYS A 91 9.04 -10.96 11.73
C LYS A 91 8.26 -10.99 13.04
N LYS A 92 6.98 -10.61 13.04
CA LYS A 92 6.17 -10.39 14.25
C LYS A 92 5.02 -11.39 14.43
N GLN A 93 5.10 -12.59 13.85
CA GLN A 93 4.08 -13.65 14.00
C GLN A 93 3.68 -13.92 15.47
N LYS A 94 4.64 -13.91 16.41
CA LYS A 94 4.33 -14.07 17.85
C LYS A 94 3.40 -12.99 18.40
N LEU A 95 3.53 -11.75 17.95
CA LEU A 95 2.63 -10.65 18.33
C LEU A 95 1.30 -10.76 17.60
N LEU A 96 1.30 -11.13 16.32
CA LEU A 96 0.08 -11.34 15.55
C LEU A 96 -0.81 -12.45 16.16
N ASN A 97 -0.22 -13.47 16.78
CA ASN A 97 -0.99 -14.49 17.50
C ASN A 97 -1.81 -13.96 18.68
N LEU A 98 -1.53 -12.73 19.15
CA LEU A 98 -2.34 -12.06 20.17
C LEU A 98 -3.59 -11.41 19.57
N ILE A 99 -3.62 -11.19 18.25
CA ILE A 99 -4.71 -10.56 17.48
C ILE A 99 -5.16 -11.48 16.33
N PRO A 100 -5.75 -12.66 16.66
CA PRO A 100 -6.02 -13.70 15.69
C PRO A 100 -6.92 -13.26 14.52
N ASN A 101 -7.88 -12.35 14.75
CA ASN A 101 -8.76 -11.88 13.68
C ASN A 101 -7.96 -11.16 12.60
N PHE A 102 -7.05 -10.27 13.02
CA PHE A 102 -6.15 -9.59 12.09
C PHE A 102 -5.07 -10.52 11.51
N ARG A 103 -4.51 -11.44 12.30
CA ARG A 103 -3.45 -12.37 11.87
C ARG A 103 -3.83 -13.13 10.60
N ASP A 104 -5.04 -13.67 10.54
CA ASP A 104 -5.47 -14.50 9.42
C ASP A 104 -5.54 -13.68 8.12
N ARG A 105 -5.98 -12.43 8.23
CA ARG A 105 -5.95 -11.47 7.12
C ARG A 105 -4.52 -11.12 6.71
N ALA A 106 -3.64 -10.81 7.66
CA ALA A 106 -2.23 -10.54 7.39
C ALA A 106 -1.52 -11.71 6.69
N ASN A 107 -1.86 -12.95 7.06
CA ASN A 107 -1.33 -14.16 6.44
C ASN A 107 -1.89 -14.38 5.02
N LYS A 108 -3.19 -14.17 4.80
CA LYS A 108 -3.80 -14.19 3.45
C LYS A 108 -3.11 -13.16 2.54
N PHE A 109 -2.98 -11.93 3.02
CA PHE A 109 -2.30 -10.84 2.32
C PHE A 109 -0.86 -11.22 1.93
N ARG A 110 -0.07 -11.73 2.87
CA ARG A 110 1.29 -12.20 2.57
C ARG A 110 1.31 -13.27 1.49
N LYS A 111 0.44 -14.26 1.57
CA LYS A 111 0.39 -15.36 0.60
C LYS A 111 0.09 -14.84 -0.81
N GLU A 112 -0.75 -13.83 -0.93
CA GLU A 112 -1.15 -13.26 -2.21
C GLU A 112 -0.08 -12.31 -2.80
N PHE A 113 0.54 -11.46 -1.98
CA PHE A 113 1.37 -10.36 -2.47
C PHE A 113 2.88 -10.53 -2.24
N ASN A 114 3.33 -11.57 -1.54
CA ASN A 114 4.75 -11.89 -1.42
C ASN A 114 5.26 -12.70 -2.62
N THR A 115 5.06 -12.15 -3.83
CA THR A 115 5.47 -12.81 -5.07
C THR A 115 6.93 -12.52 -5.42
N LEU A 116 7.53 -13.39 -6.23
CA LEU A 116 8.91 -13.20 -6.71
C LEU A 116 9.02 -11.96 -7.58
N GLU A 117 8.03 -11.70 -8.42
CA GLU A 117 7.96 -10.56 -9.34
C GLU A 117 7.94 -9.24 -8.58
N LEU A 118 7.05 -9.14 -7.58
CA LEU A 118 6.95 -7.94 -6.74
C LEU A 118 8.25 -7.71 -5.96
N ARG A 119 8.83 -8.78 -5.41
CA ARG A 119 10.07 -8.70 -4.64
C ARG A 119 11.25 -8.27 -5.51
N TYR A 120 11.34 -8.85 -6.70
CA TYR A 120 12.38 -8.52 -7.67
C TYR A 120 12.26 -7.08 -8.12
N TYR A 121 11.06 -6.64 -8.50
CA TYR A 121 10.78 -5.25 -8.87
C TYR A 121 11.16 -4.28 -7.75
N ARG A 122 10.69 -4.52 -6.51
CA ARG A 122 11.04 -3.70 -5.34
C ARG A 122 12.54 -3.61 -5.19
N ASN A 123 13.23 -4.74 -5.12
CA ASN A 123 14.66 -4.81 -4.84
C ASN A 123 15.50 -4.05 -5.86
N LYS A 124 15.14 -4.14 -7.15
CA LYS A 124 15.84 -3.44 -8.24
C LYS A 124 15.51 -1.95 -8.28
N TYR A 125 14.27 -1.58 -7.96
CA TYR A 125 13.87 -0.18 -7.93
C TYR A 125 14.49 0.59 -6.74
N VAL A 126 14.57 -0.01 -5.55
CA VAL A 126 15.17 0.63 -4.37
C VAL A 126 16.68 0.38 -4.24
N ALA A 127 17.30 -0.29 -5.21
CA ALA A 127 18.73 -0.60 -5.18
C ALA A 127 19.56 0.69 -5.16
N HIS A 128 20.51 0.76 -4.23
CA HIS A 128 21.47 1.86 -4.20
C HIS A 128 22.63 1.56 -5.18
N HIS A 129 23.02 2.55 -5.98
CA HIS A 129 24.12 2.43 -6.97
C HIS A 129 25.48 2.01 -6.41
N SER A 130 25.67 2.08 -5.10
CA SER A 130 26.91 1.69 -4.42
C SER A 130 26.84 0.33 -3.71
N ASP A 131 25.78 -0.45 -3.88
CA ASP A 131 25.67 -1.77 -3.25
C ASP A 131 26.64 -2.77 -3.94
N ARG A 132 27.87 -2.85 -3.42
CA ARG A 132 29.02 -3.53 -4.08
C ARG A 132 28.87 -5.05 -4.24
N ASN A 133 27.81 -5.64 -3.68
CA ASN A 133 27.60 -7.08 -3.64
C ASN A 133 26.76 -7.62 -4.82
N ARG A 134 26.37 -6.78 -5.79
CA ARG A 134 25.49 -7.20 -6.89
C ARG A 134 25.84 -6.48 -8.20
N GLN A 135 26.36 -7.22 -9.17
CA GLN A 135 26.76 -6.68 -10.47
C GLN A 135 25.58 -6.40 -11.43
N ASP A 136 24.38 -6.93 -11.16
CA ASP A 136 23.18 -6.79 -12.02
C ASP A 136 22.07 -5.92 -11.38
N ASP A 137 22.40 -4.89 -10.61
CA ASP A 137 21.44 -4.25 -9.69
C ASP A 137 20.29 -3.45 -10.32
N PHE A 138 20.39 -3.12 -11.60
CA PHE A 138 19.45 -2.23 -12.26
C PHE A 138 18.70 -2.95 -13.36
N LEU A 139 17.38 -2.70 -13.40
CA LEU A 139 16.57 -3.06 -14.54
C LEU A 139 16.72 -2.00 -15.61
N SER A 140 16.88 -2.43 -16.86
CA SER A 140 16.67 -1.56 -18.01
C SER A 140 15.24 -1.02 -18.02
N LEU A 141 15.01 0.08 -18.75
CA LEU A 141 13.66 0.63 -18.91
C LEU A 141 12.68 -0.41 -19.49
N LYS A 142 13.16 -1.28 -20.38
CA LYS A 142 12.34 -2.34 -20.98
C LYS A 142 11.92 -3.36 -19.91
N GLU A 143 12.85 -3.84 -19.10
CA GLU A 143 12.55 -4.78 -18.01
C GLU A 143 11.63 -4.15 -16.95
N LEU A 144 11.84 -2.87 -16.60
CA LEU A 144 10.94 -2.16 -15.69
C LEU A 144 9.50 -2.14 -16.21
N LYS A 145 9.31 -1.85 -17.50
CA LYS A 145 7.99 -1.88 -18.15
C LYS A 145 7.39 -3.28 -18.12
N GLU A 146 8.17 -4.31 -18.42
CA GLU A 146 7.71 -5.71 -18.39
C GLU A 146 7.24 -6.12 -16.99
N TYR A 147 8.03 -5.84 -15.94
CA TYR A 147 7.64 -6.14 -14.56
C TYR A 147 6.42 -5.33 -14.12
N PHE A 148 6.37 -4.04 -14.46
CA PHE A 148 5.21 -3.21 -14.20
C PHE A 148 3.94 -3.81 -14.80
N CYS A 149 3.97 -4.15 -16.10
CA CYS A 149 2.85 -4.76 -16.81
C CYS A 149 2.43 -6.09 -16.19
N LYS A 150 3.39 -6.95 -15.84
CA LYS A 150 3.12 -8.23 -15.15
C LYS A 150 2.44 -8.02 -13.79
N ILE A 151 2.88 -7.03 -13.01
CA ILE A 151 2.31 -6.75 -11.69
C ILE A 151 0.86 -6.28 -11.80
N ILE A 152 0.58 -5.35 -12.71
CA ILE A 152 -0.79 -4.79 -12.87
C ILE A 152 -1.70 -5.67 -13.74
N GLY A 153 -1.14 -6.71 -14.38
CA GLY A 153 -1.88 -7.72 -15.14
C GLY A 153 -2.21 -7.32 -16.58
N ILE A 154 -1.32 -6.59 -17.26
CA ILE A 154 -1.45 -6.23 -18.68
C ILE A 154 -0.27 -6.76 -19.52
N GLN A 155 -0.43 -6.75 -20.84
CA GLN A 155 0.65 -6.99 -21.80
C GLN A 155 1.41 -5.69 -22.10
N VAL A 156 2.69 -5.81 -22.48
CA VAL A 156 3.54 -4.63 -22.72
C VAL A 156 3.08 -3.83 -23.94
N GLU A 157 2.49 -4.50 -24.93
CA GLU A 157 1.92 -3.89 -26.13
C GLU A 157 0.80 -2.91 -25.75
N GLN A 158 -0.04 -3.28 -24.77
CA GLN A 158 -1.12 -2.42 -24.25
C GLN A 158 -0.61 -1.17 -23.55
N LEU A 159 0.65 -1.17 -23.07
CA LEU A 159 1.29 0.01 -22.49
C LEU A 159 1.82 0.97 -23.57
N ASN A 160 2.14 0.47 -24.77
CA ASN A 160 2.80 1.23 -25.83
C ASN A 160 1.81 1.90 -26.81
N GLU A 161 0.55 1.46 -26.86
CA GLU A 161 -0.49 2.01 -27.74
C GLU A 161 -1.00 3.36 -27.20
N GLU A 162 -1.65 3.37 -26.03
CA GLU A 162 -1.93 4.59 -25.29
C GLU A 162 -1.69 4.35 -23.81
N VAL A 163 -0.76 5.10 -23.20
CA VAL A 163 -0.47 4.96 -21.76
C VAL A 163 -1.73 5.13 -20.89
N LYS A 164 -2.73 5.86 -21.39
CA LYS A 164 -4.06 6.01 -20.77
C LYS A 164 -4.76 4.67 -20.50
N ASP A 165 -4.54 3.68 -21.35
CA ASP A 165 -5.20 2.37 -21.26
C ASP A 165 -4.64 1.51 -20.13
N ALA A 166 -3.42 1.78 -19.65
CA ALA A 166 -2.82 1.07 -18.53
C ALA A 166 -3.31 1.57 -17.15
N PHE A 167 -3.83 2.79 -17.07
CA PHE A 167 -4.22 3.42 -15.80
C PHE A 167 -5.37 2.71 -15.09
N PRO A 168 -6.46 2.31 -15.76
CA PRO A 168 -7.53 1.55 -15.12
C PRO A 168 -7.03 0.26 -14.47
N TYR A 169 -6.06 -0.42 -15.08
CA TYR A 169 -5.44 -1.63 -14.53
C TYR A 169 -4.56 -1.32 -13.33
N LEU A 170 -3.78 -0.23 -13.39
CA LEU A 170 -2.98 0.23 -12.25
C LEU A 170 -3.86 0.59 -11.04
N LEU A 171 -4.93 1.35 -11.25
CA LEU A 171 -5.88 1.70 -10.19
C LEU A 171 -6.55 0.45 -9.63
N LYS A 172 -7.04 -0.45 -10.49
CA LYS A 172 -7.65 -1.72 -10.08
C LYS A 172 -6.68 -2.60 -9.28
N TYR A 173 -5.40 -2.59 -9.63
CA TYR A 173 -4.37 -3.27 -8.85
C TYR A 173 -4.22 -2.63 -7.46
N ALA A 174 -4.15 -1.30 -7.39
CA ALA A 174 -4.08 -0.55 -6.14
C ALA A 174 -5.33 -0.76 -5.25
N GLU A 175 -6.49 -0.91 -5.86
CA GLU A 175 -7.77 -1.19 -5.20
C GLU A 175 -7.78 -2.53 -4.45
N LYS A 176 -6.84 -3.44 -4.71
CA LYS A 176 -6.68 -4.65 -3.89
C LYS A 176 -6.23 -4.35 -2.46
N PHE A 177 -5.60 -3.19 -2.24
CA PHE A 177 -5.07 -2.79 -0.93
C PHE A 177 -5.98 -1.83 -0.19
N TYR A 178 -6.66 -0.96 -0.94
CA TYR A 178 -7.61 0.03 -0.45
C TYR A 178 -8.45 0.57 -1.61
N SER A 179 -9.74 0.80 -1.40
CA SER A 179 -10.61 1.49 -2.37
C SER A 179 -11.40 2.60 -1.70
N LYS A 180 -11.58 3.73 -2.41
CA LYS A 180 -12.45 4.82 -1.98
C LYS A 180 -13.92 4.52 -2.25
N SER A 181 -14.20 3.89 -3.39
CA SER A 181 -15.55 3.66 -3.92
C SER A 181 -16.19 2.38 -3.39
N ASN A 182 -15.40 1.36 -3.07
CA ASN A 182 -15.87 0.07 -2.58
C ASN A 182 -14.97 -0.40 -1.45
N LYS A 183 -15.14 0.19 -0.26
CA LYS A 183 -14.44 -0.23 0.96
C LYS A 183 -14.80 -1.67 1.26
N ASN A 184 -13.94 -2.59 0.85
CA ASN A 184 -14.11 -4.01 1.07
C ASN A 184 -13.40 -4.37 2.37
N SER A 185 -14.11 -5.00 3.29
CA SER A 185 -13.53 -5.51 4.53
C SER A 185 -12.38 -6.50 4.29
N GLU A 186 -12.14 -7.02 3.10
CA GLU A 186 -10.98 -7.89 2.84
C GLU A 186 -9.66 -7.14 2.59
N GLN A 187 -9.72 -5.84 2.28
CA GLN A 187 -8.54 -5.03 1.99
C GLN A 187 -7.63 -4.89 3.23
N ILE A 188 -6.32 -4.91 3.00
CA ILE A 188 -5.35 -4.90 4.12
C ILE A 188 -5.40 -3.59 4.90
N CYS A 189 -5.59 -2.44 4.24
CA CYS A 189 -5.70 -1.14 4.93
C CYS A 189 -6.91 -1.12 5.88
N CYS A 190 -8.08 -1.58 5.41
CA CYS A 190 -9.26 -1.73 6.25
C CYS A 190 -8.97 -2.66 7.45
N GLY A 191 -8.31 -3.80 7.21
CA GLY A 191 -7.96 -4.72 8.29
C GLY A 191 -7.02 -4.16 9.34
N ILE A 192 -6.08 -3.31 8.93
CA ILE A 192 -5.21 -2.62 9.87
C ILE A 192 -6.03 -1.71 10.78
N TYR A 193 -7.00 -0.95 10.25
CA TYR A 193 -7.86 -0.13 11.10
C TYR A 193 -8.81 -0.94 11.97
N ASP A 194 -9.42 -1.99 11.42
CA ASP A 194 -10.32 -2.88 12.15
C ASP A 194 -9.58 -3.56 13.33
N SER A 195 -8.29 -3.88 13.16
CA SER A 195 -7.46 -4.47 14.23
C SER A 195 -7.32 -3.58 15.47
N LYS A 196 -7.61 -2.29 15.36
CA LYS A 196 -7.56 -1.34 16.48
C LYS A 196 -8.43 -1.82 17.63
N GLU A 197 -9.68 -2.21 17.34
CA GLU A 197 -10.64 -2.62 18.36
C GLU A 197 -10.18 -3.89 19.08
N GLU A 198 -9.70 -4.88 18.32
CA GLU A 198 -9.14 -6.12 18.87
C GLU A 198 -7.95 -5.84 19.82
N ILE A 199 -7.07 -4.92 19.43
CA ILE A 199 -5.92 -4.52 20.23
C ILE A 199 -6.35 -3.75 21.48
N GLU A 200 -7.27 -2.79 21.38
CA GLU A 200 -7.75 -2.01 22.53
C GLU A 200 -8.44 -2.90 23.59
N LEU A 201 -9.26 -3.86 23.14
CA LEU A 201 -9.88 -4.86 24.02
C LEU A 201 -8.83 -5.69 24.75
N LEU A 202 -7.75 -6.06 24.06
CA LEU A 202 -6.66 -6.84 24.61
C LEU A 202 -5.81 -6.05 25.61
N LEU A 203 -5.55 -4.78 25.32
CA LEU A 203 -4.76 -3.89 26.17
C LEU A 203 -5.52 -3.43 27.41
N GLY A 204 -6.85 -3.29 27.29
CA GLY A 204 -7.74 -2.73 28.31
C GLY A 204 -7.76 -1.20 28.33
N CYS A 205 -7.28 -0.55 27.26
CA CYS A 205 -7.23 0.89 27.12
C CYS A 205 -7.31 1.28 25.63
N LYS A 206 -7.60 2.56 25.36
CA LYS A 206 -7.55 3.11 24.00
C LYS A 206 -6.12 3.19 23.50
N LEU A 207 -5.91 2.93 22.22
CA LEU A 207 -4.61 3.06 21.57
C LEU A 207 -4.25 4.53 21.42
N ASP A 208 -3.08 4.89 21.94
CA ASP A 208 -2.48 6.20 21.82
C ASP A 208 -0.98 6.06 21.53
N ARG A 209 -0.41 6.96 20.72
CA ARG A 209 1.01 6.93 20.37
C ARG A 209 1.91 7.21 21.58
N SER A 210 1.41 7.90 22.61
CA SER A 210 2.14 8.25 23.83
C SER A 210 1.95 7.25 24.98
N ILE A 211 1.23 6.15 24.78
CA ILE A 211 1.02 5.14 25.82
C ILE A 211 2.33 4.40 26.15
N SER A 212 2.56 4.19 27.45
CA SER A 212 3.63 3.35 28.01
C SER A 212 3.04 2.32 28.99
N PHE A 213 3.60 1.11 29.04
CA PHE A 213 3.08 0.00 29.87
C PHE A 213 4.08 -0.53 30.88
#